data_AF-A0A942HUG2-F1
#
_entry.id   AF-A0A942HUG2-F1
#
_cell.length_a   1.000
_cell.length_b   1.000
_cell.length_c   1.000
_cell.angle_alpha   90.00
_cell.angle_beta   90.00
_cell.angle_gamma   90.00
#
_symmetry.space_group_name_H-M   'P 1'
#
loop_
_entity.id
_entity.type
_entity.pdbx_description
1 polymer ?
#
loop_
_entity_poly.entity_id
_entity_poly.type
_entity_poly.pdbx_seq_one_letter_code
_entity_poly.pdbx_strand_id
1 'polypeptide(L)'
;MNRPLKSSSANSYESERASERMQILLFNMGLVLFVICMSWWGLSWMLSDVTGEYSANDARLGIVRMSLVRRATNIKGELSYGSGALLEMVTPKLEPDTQIDLTFELPQRWVDEGQEYRAVHFHGTIKDGTAVGVIRDGAEVFPVKLDKNSIASVYRQIQSHLPFNG
;
A
#
# COMPACT_ATOMS: atom_id res chain seq x y z
N MET A 1 61.30 -46.38 -23.27
CA MET A 1 60.65 -46.05 -21.99
C MET A 1 59.94 -44.72 -22.17
N ASN A 2 58.69 -44.73 -22.67
CA ASN A 2 57.94 -43.51 -22.98
C ASN A 2 56.68 -43.46 -22.12
N ARG A 3 56.64 -42.56 -21.13
CA ARG A 3 55.40 -42.20 -20.43
C ARG A 3 54.78 -40.97 -21.12
N PRO A 4 53.48 -40.97 -21.45
CA PRO A 4 52.87 -39.79 -22.02
C PRO A 4 52.56 -38.77 -20.91
N LEU A 5 53.17 -37.59 -21.02
CA LEU A 5 52.77 -36.38 -20.29
C LEU A 5 51.50 -35.81 -20.97
N LYS A 6 50.32 -36.37 -20.68
CA LYS A 6 49.05 -35.84 -21.22
C LYS A 6 47.85 -36.05 -20.30
N SER A 7 48.03 -35.91 -18.98
CA SER A 7 46.89 -35.90 -18.03
C SER A 7 46.76 -34.61 -17.23
N SER A 8 47.86 -33.85 -17.05
CA SER A 8 47.84 -32.67 -16.18
C SER A 8 47.12 -31.47 -16.79
N SER A 9 47.17 -31.29 -18.12
CA SER A 9 46.50 -30.19 -18.80
C SER A 9 45.00 -30.43 -18.97
N ALA A 10 44.57 -31.66 -19.24
CA ALA A 10 43.14 -31.99 -19.36
C ALA A 10 42.38 -31.75 -18.04
N ASN A 11 42.98 -32.12 -16.90
CA ASN A 11 42.39 -31.89 -15.59
C ASN A 11 42.32 -30.40 -15.19
N SER A 12 43.27 -29.57 -15.63
CA SER A 12 43.23 -28.12 -15.36
C SER A 12 42.12 -27.43 -16.16
N TYR A 13 41.89 -27.82 -17.42
CA TYR A 13 40.81 -27.25 -18.24
C TYR A 13 39.41 -27.63 -17.76
N GLU A 14 39.22 -28.84 -17.22
CA GLU A 14 37.93 -29.24 -16.63
C GLU A 14 37.66 -28.51 -15.30
N SER A 15 38.70 -28.30 -14.48
CA SER A 15 38.61 -27.51 -13.24
C SER A 15 38.24 -26.05 -13.51
N GLU A 16 38.86 -25.42 -14.52
CA GLU A 16 38.55 -24.04 -14.92
C GLU A 16 37.11 -23.91 -15.42
N ARG A 17 36.65 -24.82 -16.30
CA ARG A 17 35.25 -24.83 -16.77
C ARG A 17 34.24 -25.07 -15.65
N ALA A 18 34.55 -25.92 -14.67
CA ALA A 18 33.70 -26.14 -13.51
C ALA A 18 33.62 -24.90 -12.61
N SER A 19 34.75 -24.21 -12.41
CA SER A 19 34.83 -22.94 -11.69
C SER A 19 34.02 -21.83 -12.37
N GLU A 20 34.14 -21.68 -13.70
CA GLU A 20 33.37 -20.70 -14.48
C GLU A 20 31.86 -20.96 -14.40
N ARG A 21 31.44 -22.22 -14.53
CA ARG A 21 30.03 -22.61 -14.38
C ARG A 21 29.51 -22.34 -12.97
N MET A 22 30.32 -22.62 -11.94
CA MET A 22 29.95 -22.34 -10.56
C MET A 22 29.85 -20.84 -10.29
N GLN A 23 30.75 -20.02 -10.85
CA GLN A 23 30.68 -18.56 -10.77
C GLN A 23 29.42 -18.01 -11.45
N ILE A 24 29.06 -18.50 -12.63
CA ILE A 24 27.82 -18.09 -13.33
C ILE A 24 26.58 -18.48 -12.52
N LEU A 25 26.55 -19.68 -11.94
CA LEU A 25 25.44 -20.12 -11.09
C LEU A 25 25.31 -19.28 -9.82
N LEU A 26 26.42 -18.97 -9.16
CA LEU A 26 26.43 -18.10 -7.97
C LEU A 26 26.00 -16.68 -8.31
N PHE A 27 26.42 -16.14 -9.45
CA PHE A 27 25.98 -14.83 -9.92
C PHE A 27 24.47 -14.80 -10.19
N ASN A 28 23.94 -15.79 -10.90
CA ASN A 28 22.50 -15.90 -11.16
C ASN A 28 21.70 -16.04 -9.86
N MET A 29 22.17 -16.86 -8.91
CA MET A 29 21.53 -17.00 -7.61
C MET A 29 21.54 -15.69 -6.82
N GLY A 30 22.66 -14.97 -6.84
CA GLY A 30 22.78 -13.64 -6.25
C GLY A 30 21.82 -12.63 -6.87
N LEU A 31 21.68 -12.63 -8.19
CA LEU A 31 20.76 -11.75 -8.92
C LEU A 31 19.30 -12.05 -8.56
N VAL A 32 18.91 -13.32 -8.49
CA VAL A 32 17.55 -13.73 -8.08
C VAL A 32 17.26 -13.27 -6.65
N LEU A 33 18.19 -13.50 -5.71
CA LEU A 33 18.03 -13.06 -4.33
C LEU A 33 17.94 -11.53 -4.23
N PHE A 34 18.77 -10.82 -5.00
CA PHE A 34 18.72 -9.36 -5.06
C PHE A 34 17.35 -8.85 -5.53
N VAL A 35 16.79 -9.44 -6.59
CA VAL A 35 15.45 -9.10 -7.08
C VAL A 35 14.39 -9.36 -6.00
N ILE A 36 14.43 -10.52 -5.33
CA ILE A 36 13.49 -10.85 -4.25
C ILE A 36 13.58 -9.83 -3.11
N CYS A 37 14.80 -9.48 -2.66
CA CYS A 37 15.01 -8.50 -1.60
C CYS A 37 14.50 -7.11 -1.99
N MET A 38 14.78 -6.65 -3.21
CA MET A 38 14.31 -5.37 -3.72
C MET A 38 12.79 -5.33 -3.86
N SER A 39 12.17 -6.42 -4.34
CA SER A 39 10.72 -6.55 -4.42
C SER A 39 10.08 -6.54 -3.03
N TRP A 40 10.66 -7.27 -2.07
CA TRP A 40 10.18 -7.28 -0.68
C TRP A 40 10.27 -5.90 -0.04
N TRP A 41 11.39 -5.19 -0.22
CA TRP A 41 11.55 -3.82 0.28
C TRP A 41 10.49 -2.90 -0.35
N GLY A 42 10.35 -2.92 -1.67
CA GLY A 42 9.37 -2.09 -2.37
C GLY A 42 7.93 -2.33 -1.90
N LEU A 43 7.55 -3.61 -1.74
CA LEU A 43 6.25 -4.00 -1.20
C LEU A 43 6.07 -3.55 0.25
N SER A 44 7.08 -3.74 1.10
CA SER A 44 7.04 -3.32 2.50
C SER A 44 6.90 -1.81 2.62
N TRP A 45 7.57 -1.03 1.77
CA TRP A 45 7.46 0.43 1.76
C TRP A 45 6.08 0.87 1.27
N MET A 46 5.53 0.23 0.24
CA MET A 46 4.18 0.49 -0.26
C MET A 46 3.07 0.12 0.75
N LEU A 47 3.28 -0.92 1.55
CA LEU A 47 2.37 -1.33 2.62
C LEU A 47 2.48 -0.43 3.86
N SER A 48 3.67 0.11 4.13
CA SER A 48 3.91 1.06 5.22
C SER A 48 3.29 2.44 4.95
N ASP A 49 2.93 2.77 3.71
CA ASP A 49 2.22 4.01 3.43
C ASP A 49 0.73 3.88 3.77
N VAL A 50 0.23 4.90 4.47
CA VAL A 50 -1.17 5.06 4.87
C VAL A 50 -2.09 5.17 3.64
N THR A 51 -1.54 5.53 2.47
CA THR A 51 -2.24 5.56 1.19
C THR A 51 -2.87 4.22 0.85
N GLY A 52 -4.17 4.22 0.54
CA GLY A 52 -4.89 3.05 0.03
C GLY A 52 -6.40 3.18 0.12
N GLU A 53 -7.08 2.23 -0.51
CA GLU A 53 -8.51 1.99 -0.27
C GLU A 53 -8.67 0.97 0.84
N TYR A 54 -9.37 1.33 1.90
CA TYR A 54 -9.75 0.49 3.02
C TYR A 54 -11.25 0.24 2.95
N SER A 55 -11.67 -0.99 3.15
CA SER A 55 -13.10 -1.32 3.14
C SER A 55 -13.45 -2.40 4.14
N ALA A 56 -14.68 -2.34 4.63
CA ALA A 56 -15.29 -3.42 5.40
C ALA A 56 -16.78 -3.49 5.11
N ASN A 57 -17.38 -4.62 5.46
CA ASN A 57 -18.82 -4.75 5.51
C ASN A 57 -19.23 -4.81 6.99
N ASP A 58 -19.91 -3.77 7.45
CA ASP A 58 -20.41 -3.65 8.81
C ASP A 58 -21.93 -3.86 8.82
N ALA A 59 -22.46 -4.57 9.82
CA ALA A 59 -23.89 -4.89 9.87
C ALA A 59 -24.78 -3.66 10.11
N ARG A 60 -24.26 -2.58 10.71
CA ARG A 60 -24.99 -1.35 11.02
C ARG A 60 -24.77 -0.28 9.96
N LEU A 61 -23.53 -0.13 9.50
CA LEU A 61 -23.14 0.90 8.52
C LEU A 61 -23.21 0.41 7.07
N GLY A 62 -23.38 -0.88 6.83
CA GLY A 62 -23.25 -1.48 5.51
C GLY A 62 -21.80 -1.48 5.02
N ILE A 63 -21.61 -1.32 3.72
CA ILE A 63 -20.26 -1.27 3.14
C ILE A 63 -19.62 0.06 3.49
N VAL A 64 -18.56 0.03 4.29
CA VAL A 64 -17.73 1.18 4.63
C VAL A 64 -16.52 1.22 3.69
N ARG A 65 -16.27 2.35 3.06
CA ARG A 65 -15.10 2.58 2.18
C ARG A 65 -14.41 3.87 2.60
N MET A 66 -13.13 3.76 2.91
CA MET A 66 -12.26 4.88 3.22
C MET A 66 -11.09 4.86 2.23
N SER A 67 -10.89 5.95 1.49
CA SER A 67 -9.77 6.08 0.56
C SER A 67 -8.83 7.18 1.06
N LEU A 68 -7.57 6.85 1.27
CA LEU A 68 -6.53 7.82 1.66
C LEU A 68 -5.49 7.91 0.55
N VAL A 69 -5.11 9.12 0.15
CA VAL A 69 -4.12 9.39 -0.90
C VAL A 69 -3.13 10.44 -0.41
N ARG A 70 -1.87 10.04 -0.23
CA ARG A 70 -0.78 10.99 0.07
C ARG A 70 -0.42 11.79 -1.18
N ARG A 71 -0.41 13.12 -1.05
CA ARG A 71 0.10 14.08 -2.04
C ARG A 71 1.18 14.94 -1.42
N ALA A 72 2.44 14.60 -1.69
CA ALA A 72 3.64 15.31 -1.22
C ALA A 72 3.66 15.59 0.29
N THR A 73 3.04 16.68 0.73
CA THR A 73 2.99 17.16 2.11
C THR A 73 1.64 17.00 2.80
N ASN A 74 0.58 16.66 2.05
CA ASN A 74 -0.78 16.53 2.55
C ASN A 74 -1.33 15.14 2.25
N ILE A 75 -2.32 14.72 3.03
CA ILE A 75 -3.10 13.54 2.73
C ILE A 75 -4.51 14.01 2.35
N LYS A 76 -5.05 13.42 1.29
CA LYS A 76 -6.46 13.55 0.91
C LYS A 76 -7.19 12.29 1.31
N GLY A 77 -8.42 12.44 1.76
CA GLY A 77 -9.23 11.32 2.22
C GLY A 77 -10.65 11.44 1.71
N GLU A 78 -11.26 10.30 1.44
CA GLU A 78 -12.68 10.18 1.13
C GLU A 78 -13.26 9.08 2.03
N LEU A 79 -14.46 9.28 2.56
CA LEU A 79 -15.18 8.30 3.36
C LEU A 79 -16.62 8.17 2.83
N SER A 80 -17.06 6.94 2.60
CA SER A 80 -18.46 6.63 2.31
C SER A 80 -18.89 5.37 3.04
N TYR A 81 -20.15 5.33 3.47
CA TYR A 81 -20.74 4.13 4.04
C TYR A 81 -22.26 4.13 3.85
N GLY A 82 -22.82 2.92 3.71
CA GLY A 82 -24.24 2.70 3.47
C GLY A 82 -24.70 3.41 2.20
N SER A 83 -25.85 4.07 2.25
CA SER A 83 -26.39 4.93 1.17
C SER A 83 -26.06 6.42 1.36
N GLY A 84 -25.13 6.75 2.25
CA GLY A 84 -24.79 8.14 2.57
C GLY A 84 -23.99 8.82 1.45
N ALA A 85 -23.99 10.15 1.47
CA ALA A 85 -23.14 10.97 0.61
C ALA A 85 -21.64 10.71 0.87
N LEU A 86 -20.82 10.96 -0.16
CA LEU A 86 -19.37 10.91 -0.06
C LEU A 86 -18.88 12.08 0.80
N LEU A 87 -18.08 11.79 1.82
CA LEU A 87 -17.47 12.78 2.70
C LEU A 87 -16.00 12.97 2.30
N GLU A 88 -15.54 14.22 2.31
CA GLU A 88 -14.16 14.60 1.98
C GLU A 88 -13.40 14.98 3.25
N MET A 89 -12.14 14.56 3.33
CA MET A 89 -11.31 14.80 4.51
C MET A 89 -10.89 16.27 4.60
N VAL A 90 -11.08 16.85 5.78
CA VAL A 90 -10.75 18.26 6.08
C VAL A 90 -9.44 18.37 6.85
N THR A 91 -9.03 17.34 7.58
CA THR A 91 -7.76 17.29 8.33
C THR A 91 -6.60 16.84 7.44
N PRO A 92 -5.67 17.71 7.01
CA PRO A 92 -4.70 17.36 5.97
C PRO A 92 -3.42 16.71 6.51
N LYS A 93 -3.18 16.79 7.83
CA LYS A 93 -1.92 16.38 8.47
C LYS A 93 -2.12 15.16 9.35
N LEU A 94 -1.37 14.12 9.05
CA LEU A 94 -1.20 12.95 9.90
C LEU A 94 0.10 13.11 10.66
N GLU A 95 0.04 13.07 11.99
CA GLU A 95 1.27 12.99 12.78
C GLU A 95 1.95 11.65 12.53
N PRO A 96 3.28 11.64 12.39
CA PRO A 96 4.04 10.42 12.24
C PRO A 96 4.15 9.75 13.61
N ASP A 97 3.05 9.13 14.08
CA ASP A 97 3.09 7.91 14.90
C ASP A 97 1.69 7.46 15.30
N THR A 98 1.28 6.35 14.69
CA THR A 98 0.24 5.37 15.07
C THR A 98 -1.20 5.81 15.30
N GLN A 99 -1.49 6.97 15.91
CA GLN A 99 -2.87 7.43 16.09
C GLN A 99 -3.27 8.40 14.99
N ILE A 100 -4.32 8.03 14.28
CA ILE A 100 -4.91 8.83 13.23
C ILE A 100 -6.23 9.40 13.71
N ASP A 101 -6.39 10.71 13.54
CA ASP A 101 -7.64 11.41 13.75
C ASP A 101 -7.98 12.14 12.46
N LEU A 102 -8.97 11.60 11.74
CA LEU A 102 -9.37 12.07 10.43
C LEU A 102 -10.79 12.61 10.52
N THR A 103 -10.96 13.89 10.18
CA THR A 103 -12.28 14.49 10.06
C THR A 103 -12.69 14.51 8.59
N PHE A 104 -13.87 13.98 8.31
CA PHE A 104 -14.50 13.96 7.00
C PHE A 104 -15.80 14.75 7.05
N GLU A 105 -16.00 15.63 6.09
CA GLU A 105 -17.18 16.49 6.03
C GLU A 105 -17.84 16.39 4.67
N LEU A 106 -19.15 16.65 4.64
CA LEU A 106 -19.86 16.79 3.39
C LEU A 106 -19.26 18.00 2.63
N PRO A 107 -18.89 17.85 1.35
CA PRO A 107 -18.33 18.96 0.60
C PRO A 107 -19.29 20.15 0.57
N GLN A 108 -18.78 21.36 0.80
CA GLN A 108 -19.60 22.58 0.89
C GLN A 108 -20.53 22.76 -0.31
N ARG A 109 -20.06 22.39 -1.52
CA ARG A 109 -20.86 22.37 -2.75
C ARG A 109 -22.19 21.63 -2.62
N TRP A 110 -22.24 20.53 -1.85
CA TRP A 110 -23.46 19.72 -1.69
C TRP A 110 -24.36 20.32 -0.62
N VAL A 111 -23.77 20.97 0.39
CA VAL A 111 -24.51 21.76 1.38
C VAL A 111 -25.21 22.94 0.70
N ASP A 112 -24.51 23.64 -0.20
CA ASP A 112 -25.05 24.76 -0.96
C ASP A 112 -26.18 24.33 -1.93
N GLU A 113 -26.17 23.07 -2.36
CA GLU A 113 -27.24 22.42 -3.14
C GLU A 113 -28.43 21.94 -2.28
N GLY A 114 -28.39 22.17 -0.96
CA GLY A 114 -29.48 21.90 -0.03
C GLY A 114 -29.37 20.57 0.73
N GLN A 115 -28.23 19.88 0.68
CA GLN A 115 -28.00 18.73 1.56
C GLN A 115 -27.69 19.16 2.99
N GLU A 116 -28.13 18.35 3.96
CA GLU A 116 -27.82 18.58 5.37
C GLU A 116 -26.33 18.38 5.63
N TYR A 117 -25.72 19.35 6.32
CA TYR A 117 -24.32 19.25 6.70
C TYR A 117 -24.08 18.03 7.58
N ARG A 118 -23.02 17.28 7.27
CA ARG A 118 -22.64 16.07 7.98
C ARG A 118 -21.13 16.04 8.16
N ALA A 119 -20.69 15.75 9.38
CA ALA A 119 -19.29 15.59 9.73
C ALA A 119 -19.09 14.27 10.48
N VAL A 120 -18.04 13.55 10.11
CA VAL A 120 -17.71 12.22 10.63
C VAL A 120 -16.24 12.19 11.00
N HIS A 121 -15.95 11.68 12.19
CA HIS A 121 -14.59 11.54 12.69
C HIS A 121 -14.19 10.07 12.70
N PHE A 122 -13.06 9.74 12.10
CA PHE A 122 -12.39 8.46 12.28
C PHE A 122 -11.24 8.64 13.26
N HIS A 123 -11.30 7.94 14.39
CA HIS A 123 -10.21 7.89 15.37
C HIS A 123 -9.70 6.46 15.49
N GLY A 124 -8.41 6.24 15.25
CA GLY A 124 -7.88 4.88 15.26
C GLY A 124 -6.41 4.78 14.90
N THR A 125 -6.03 3.63 14.38
CA THR A 125 -4.66 3.30 13.98
C THR A 125 -4.67 2.64 12.60
N ILE A 126 -3.67 2.93 11.78
CA ILE A 126 -3.44 2.22 10.51
C ILE A 126 -2.10 1.51 10.62
N LYS A 127 -2.14 0.18 10.55
CA LYS A 127 -0.94 -0.65 10.62
C LYS A 127 -1.08 -1.86 9.72
N ASP A 128 -0.01 -2.21 9.02
CA ASP A 128 0.10 -3.42 8.20
C ASP A 128 -1.05 -3.61 7.19
N GLY A 129 -1.55 -2.50 6.63
CA GLY A 129 -2.67 -2.53 5.67
C GLY A 129 -4.04 -2.74 6.31
N THR A 130 -4.21 -2.55 7.61
CA THR A 130 -5.52 -2.54 8.26
C THR A 130 -5.70 -1.24 9.04
N ALA A 131 -6.85 -0.59 8.86
CA ALA A 131 -7.30 0.52 9.68
C ALA A 131 -8.25 0.02 10.77
N VAL A 132 -7.85 0.13 12.04
CA VAL A 132 -8.68 -0.25 13.19
C VAL A 132 -8.99 1.00 14.00
N GLY A 133 -10.27 1.25 14.24
CA GLY A 133 -10.67 2.45 14.95
C GLY A 133 -12.16 2.55 15.16
N VAL A 134 -12.62 3.78 15.31
CA VAL A 134 -13.99 4.13 15.58
C VAL A 134 -14.40 5.26 14.65
N ILE A 135 -15.54 5.07 13.97
CA ILE A 135 -16.24 6.12 13.26
C ILE A 135 -17.24 6.75 14.22
N ARG A 136 -17.15 8.05 14.43
CA ARG A 136 -18.12 8.85 15.18
C ARG A 136 -18.90 9.74 14.20
N ASP A 137 -20.20 9.53 14.11
CA ASP A 137 -21.14 10.33 13.33
C ASP A 137 -22.16 10.96 14.30
N GLY A 138 -21.98 12.24 14.60
CA GLY A 138 -22.73 12.91 15.67
C GLY A 138 -22.57 12.21 17.03
N ALA A 139 -23.69 11.72 17.59
CA ALA A 139 -23.71 10.98 18.86
C ALA A 139 -23.43 9.48 18.69
N GLU A 140 -23.49 8.96 17.47
CA GLU A 140 -23.33 7.53 17.20
C GLU A 140 -21.86 7.16 17.05
N VAL A 141 -21.53 5.97 17.54
CA VAL A 141 -20.17 5.46 17.61
C VAL A 141 -20.15 4.05 17.06
N PHE A 142 -19.29 3.83 16.06
CA PHE A 142 -19.19 2.60 15.30
C PHE A 142 -17.75 2.08 15.31
N PRO A 143 -17.43 1.01 16.05
CA PRO A 143 -16.13 0.38 15.94
C PRO A 143 -16.00 -0.27 14.56
N VAL A 144 -14.90 -0.02 13.87
CA VAL A 144 -14.66 -0.55 12.52
C VAL A 144 -13.25 -1.12 12.40
N LYS A 145 -13.15 -2.16 11.58
CA LYS A 145 -11.88 -2.72 11.11
C LYS A 145 -11.94 -2.77 9.59
N LEU A 146 -11.19 -1.89 8.93
CA LEU A 146 -11.16 -1.76 7.49
C LEU A 146 -9.87 -2.37 6.95
N ASP A 147 -9.99 -3.35 6.07
CA ASP A 147 -8.83 -3.98 5.44
C ASP A 147 -8.48 -3.26 4.14
N LYS A 148 -7.18 -3.05 3.90
CA LYS A 148 -6.67 -2.42 2.67
C LYS A 148 -6.91 -3.35 1.49
N ASN A 149 -7.67 -2.88 0.53
CA ASN A 149 -7.83 -3.54 -0.75
C ASN A 149 -6.63 -3.21 -1.63
N SER A 150 -5.57 -4.01 -1.52
CA SER A 150 -4.29 -3.80 -2.20
C SER A 150 -4.42 -3.72 -3.73
N ILE A 151 -5.40 -4.38 -4.34
CA ILE A 151 -5.64 -4.35 -5.79
C ILE A 151 -6.22 -2.98 -6.20
N ALA A 152 -7.21 -2.48 -5.46
CA ALA A 152 -7.77 -1.15 -5.69
C ALA A 152 -6.76 -0.03 -5.40
N SER A 153 -5.90 -0.24 -4.39
CA SER A 153 -4.82 0.68 -4.02
C SER A 153 -3.77 0.83 -5.12
N VAL A 154 -3.33 -0.27 -5.74
CA VAL A 154 -2.38 -0.24 -6.87
C VAL A 154 -3.00 0.45 -8.08
N TYR A 155 -4.27 0.16 -8.40
CA TYR A 155 -4.97 0.77 -9.53
C TYR A 155 -5.10 2.29 -9.39
N ARG A 156 -5.51 2.79 -8.22
CA ARG A 156 -5.56 4.25 -7.98
C ARG A 156 -4.20 4.90 -7.99
N GLN A 157 -3.16 4.24 -7.47
CA GLN A 157 -1.81 4.80 -7.47
C GLN A 157 -1.29 4.96 -8.90
N ILE A 158 -1.51 3.97 -9.77
CA ILE A 158 -1.19 4.07 -11.20
C ILE A 158 -2.00 5.20 -11.86
N GLN A 159 -3.30 5.31 -11.57
CA GLN A 159 -4.14 6.38 -12.12
C GLN A 159 -3.70 7.78 -11.67
N SER A 160 -3.25 7.93 -10.41
CA SER A 160 -2.78 9.22 -9.87
C SER A 160 -1.46 9.73 -10.47
N HIS A 161 -0.72 8.87 -11.16
CA HIS A 161 0.58 9.16 -11.78
C HIS A 161 0.54 9.18 -13.32
N LEU A 162 -0.61 8.94 -13.95
CA LEU A 162 -0.77 9.08 -15.41
C LEU A 162 -1.25 10.50 -15.75
N PRO A 163 -0.55 11.25 -16.62
CA PRO A 163 -0.89 12.64 -16.94
C PRO A 163 -1.96 12.76 -18.05
N PHE A 164 -2.96 11.88 -18.10
CA PHE A 164 -3.97 11.92 -19.16
C PHE A 164 -5.41 11.99 -18.63
N ASN A 165 -5.94 13.20 -18.80
CA ASN A 165 -7.32 13.62 -19.05
C ASN A 165 -8.33 13.59 -17.90
N GLY A 166 -8.45 14.75 -17.24
CA GLY A 166 -9.71 15.52 -17.30
C GLY A 166 -9.63 16.51 -18.45
#